data_AF-A0A9E5LIK1-F1
#
_entry.id   AF-A0A9E5LIK1-F1
#
_cell.length_a   1.000
_cell.length_b   1.000
_cell.length_c   1.000
_cell.angle_alpha   90.00
_cell.angle_beta   90.00
_cell.angle_gamma   90.00
#
_symmetry.space_group_name_H-M   'P 1'
#
loop_
_entity.id
_entity.type
_entity.pdbx_description
1 polymer ?
#
loop_
_entity_poly.entity_id
_entity_poly.type
_entity_poly.pdbx_seq_one_letter_code
_entity_poly.pdbx_strand_id
1 'polypeptide(L)'
;MQFALGVQDTTLKKPKSKHPAEPHSQMFDVRAEFDAVLFKRTMTLNALRALSDGDTIKFPKAASKQIMLRPKGAAEGPAGYLGKSNGLYAVSYPSENKVDASDAM
;
A
#
# COMPACT_ATOMS: atom_id res chain seq x y z
N MET A 1 -34.10 26.73 66.33
CA MET A 1 -35.27 26.39 65.51
C MET A 1 -34.95 25.10 64.77
N GLN A 2 -35.68 24.02 65.06
CA GLN A 2 -35.81 22.87 64.16
C GLN A 2 -36.78 23.25 63.04
N PHE A 3 -36.50 22.84 61.80
CA PHE A 3 -37.53 22.41 60.84
C PHE A 3 -36.97 21.37 59.88
N ALA A 4 -37.85 20.46 59.54
CA ALA A 4 -37.66 19.15 58.97
C ALA A 4 -37.77 19.13 57.43
N LEU A 5 -37.33 18.00 56.88
CA LEU A 5 -37.81 17.28 55.68
C LEU A 5 -38.14 18.08 54.41
N GLY A 6 -37.39 17.75 53.35
CA GLY A 6 -37.78 18.01 51.97
C GLY A 6 -36.90 17.23 51.01
N VAL A 7 -37.23 15.95 50.78
CA VAL A 7 -36.72 15.17 49.66
C VAL A 7 -37.23 15.85 48.38
N GLN A 8 -36.31 16.26 47.50
CA GLN A 8 -36.62 16.38 46.07
C GLN A 8 -35.53 15.69 45.27
N ASP A 9 -35.89 14.49 44.80
CA ASP A 9 -35.29 13.85 43.65
C ASP A 9 -35.39 14.78 42.44
N THR A 10 -34.27 15.38 42.05
CA THR A 10 -34.11 15.96 40.72
C THR A 10 -32.93 15.30 40.03
N THR A 11 -33.25 14.21 39.34
CA THR A 11 -32.81 13.89 37.98
C THR A 11 -31.32 14.08 37.69
N LEU A 12 -30.61 12.94 37.71
CA LEU A 12 -29.34 12.64 37.03
C LEU A 12 -29.05 13.56 35.82
N LYS A 13 -28.31 14.65 36.02
CA LYS A 13 -27.50 15.23 34.95
C LYS A 13 -26.27 14.35 34.76
N LYS A 14 -26.45 13.35 33.90
CA LYS A 14 -25.37 12.54 33.32
C LYS A 14 -24.31 13.51 32.79
N PRO A 15 -23.07 13.54 33.31
CA PRO A 15 -22.01 14.25 32.63
C PRO A 15 -21.91 13.62 31.24
N LYS A 16 -21.97 14.45 30.20
CA LYS A 16 -21.73 14.02 28.82
C LYS A 16 -20.35 13.36 28.84
N SER A 17 -20.35 12.03 28.80
CA SER A 17 -19.14 11.23 28.64
C SER A 17 -18.39 11.85 27.48
N LYS A 18 -17.28 12.53 27.78
CA LYS A 18 -16.29 12.80 26.75
C LYS A 18 -15.79 11.41 26.40
N HIS A 19 -16.33 10.85 25.32
CA HIS A 19 -15.69 9.72 24.67
C HIS A 19 -14.20 10.07 24.61
N PRO A 20 -13.30 9.20 25.09
CA PRO A 20 -11.89 9.40 24.80
C PRO A 20 -11.83 9.56 23.27
N ALA A 21 -11.30 10.70 22.82
CA ALA A 21 -11.05 10.90 21.42
C ALA A 21 -10.33 9.64 20.92
N GLU A 22 -10.85 9.03 19.85
CA GLU A 22 -10.14 7.94 19.19
C GLU A 22 -8.66 8.34 19.12
N PRO A 23 -7.73 7.48 19.58
CA PRO A 23 -6.32 7.80 19.52
C PRO A 23 -6.03 8.12 18.06
N HIS A 24 -5.79 9.40 17.77
CA HIS A 24 -5.43 9.84 16.43
C HIS A 24 -4.28 8.95 15.99
N SER A 25 -4.44 8.22 14.88
CA SER A 25 -3.38 7.38 14.34
C SER A 25 -2.16 8.28 14.19
N GLN A 26 -1.18 8.08 15.06
CA GLN A 26 0.06 8.82 15.05
C GLN A 26 0.74 8.45 13.75
N MET A 27 0.66 9.33 12.75
CA MET A 27 1.32 9.11 11.46
C MET A 27 2.82 9.22 11.70
N PHE A 28 3.50 8.08 11.75
CA PHE A 28 4.95 8.03 11.71
C PHE A 28 5.39 8.30 10.28
N ASP A 29 6.36 9.21 10.09
CA ASP A 29 7.08 9.34 8.81
C ASP A 29 7.98 8.11 8.65
N VAL A 30 7.44 7.07 8.01
CA VAL A 30 8.18 5.84 7.73
C VAL A 30 8.80 5.97 6.36
N ARG A 31 10.12 6.09 6.33
CA ARG A 31 10.91 6.05 5.09
C ARG A 31 11.26 4.60 4.79
N ALA A 32 10.90 4.14 3.59
CA ALA A 32 11.24 2.82 3.11
C ALA A 32 11.91 2.91 1.74
N GLU A 33 12.95 2.11 1.57
CA GLU A 33 13.60 1.90 0.28
C GLU A 33 12.91 0.77 -0.48
N PHE A 34 12.86 0.87 -1.81
CA PHE A 34 12.23 -0.11 -2.68
C PHE A 34 13.15 -0.51 -3.83
N ASP A 35 13.15 -1.80 -4.16
CA ASP A 35 13.71 -2.33 -5.40
C ASP A 35 12.61 -2.45 -6.45
N ALA A 36 12.82 -1.87 -7.63
CA ALA A 36 11.94 -2.05 -8.78
C ALA A 36 12.34 -3.31 -9.56
N VAL A 37 11.53 -4.36 -9.47
CA VAL A 37 11.78 -5.64 -10.17
C VAL A 37 10.93 -5.73 -11.42
N LEU A 38 11.59 -5.70 -12.58
CA LEU A 38 10.95 -5.86 -13.89
C LEU A 38 10.72 -7.34 -14.23
N PHE A 39 11.76 -8.16 -14.07
CA PHE A 39 11.69 -9.57 -14.40
C PHE A 39 12.36 -10.42 -13.33
N LYS A 40 11.80 -11.61 -13.10
CA LYS A 40 12.38 -12.63 -12.23
C LYS A 40 12.33 -13.97 -12.96
N ARG A 41 13.45 -14.69 -12.94
CA ARG A 41 13.55 -16.04 -13.51
C ARG A 41 14.49 -16.89 -12.67
N THR A 42 14.13 -18.16 -12.52
CA THR A 42 15.00 -19.17 -11.93
C THR A 42 15.92 -19.75 -13.00
N MET A 43 17.21 -19.88 -12.68
CA MET A 43 18.23 -20.47 -13.54
C MET A 43 19.08 -21.46 -12.73
N THR A 44 19.69 -22.43 -13.41
CA THR A 44 20.68 -23.31 -12.78
C THR A 44 21.97 -22.54 -12.52
N LEU A 45 22.77 -22.99 -11.54
CA LEU A 45 24.05 -22.37 -11.23
C LEU A 45 25.02 -22.39 -12.44
N ASN A 46 25.01 -23.47 -13.22
CA ASN A 46 25.83 -23.59 -14.42
C ASN A 46 25.42 -22.58 -15.50
N ALA A 47 24.12 -22.37 -15.69
CA ALA A 47 23.63 -21.38 -16.65
C ALA A 47 24.00 -19.95 -16.24
N LEU A 48 23.97 -19.63 -14.94
CA LEU A 48 24.43 -18.33 -14.43
C LEU A 48 25.93 -18.11 -14.63
N ARG A 49 26.75 -19.15 -14.42
CA ARG A 49 28.21 -19.09 -14.59
C ARG A 49 28.64 -18.96 -16.05
N ALA A 50 27.82 -19.42 -16.98
CA ALA A 50 28.10 -19.36 -18.41
C ALA A 50 27.74 -18.02 -19.05
N LEU A 51 27.08 -17.11 -18.32
CA LEU A 51 26.71 -15.79 -18.84
C LEU A 51 27.94 -14.94 -19.14
N SER A 52 27.94 -14.33 -20.32
CA SER A 52 28.98 -13.43 -20.81
C SER A 52 28.37 -12.11 -21.29
N ASP A 53 29.22 -11.08 -21.41
CA ASP A 53 28.79 -9.78 -21.93
C ASP A 53 28.20 -9.92 -23.34
N GLY A 54 26.98 -9.40 -23.53
CA GLY A 54 26.23 -9.51 -24.78
C GLY A 54 25.20 -10.64 -24.82
N ASP A 55 25.17 -11.53 -23.84
CA ASP A 55 24.17 -12.61 -23.77
C ASP A 55 22.75 -12.06 -23.56
N THR A 56 21.77 -12.73 -24.18
CA THR A 56 20.35 -12.35 -24.09
C THR A 56 19.56 -13.33 -23.24
N ILE A 57 18.95 -12.84 -22.16
CA ILE A 57 18.00 -13.61 -21.34
C ILE A 57 16.58 -13.28 -21.78
N LYS A 58 15.87 -14.29 -22.31
CA LYS A 58 14.47 -14.14 -22.74
C LYS A 58 13.52 -14.20 -21.55
N PHE A 59 12.57 -13.26 -21.51
CA PHE A 59 11.45 -13.22 -20.58
C PHE A 59 10.11 -13.22 -21.35
N PRO A 60 9.04 -13.84 -20.80
CA PRO A 60 7.73 -13.80 -21.43
C PRO A 60 7.20 -12.37 -21.61
N LYS A 61 6.62 -12.06 -22.79
CA LYS A 61 6.12 -10.72 -23.15
C LYS A 61 5.06 -10.18 -22.18
N ALA A 62 4.27 -11.06 -21.58
CA ALA A 62 3.24 -10.73 -20.59
C ALA A 62 3.79 -10.04 -19.33
N ALA A 63 5.08 -10.20 -19.02
CA ALA A 63 5.71 -9.58 -17.85
C ALA A 63 6.23 -8.15 -18.10
N SER A 64 6.26 -7.68 -19.36
CA SER A 64 7.01 -6.46 -19.71
C SER A 64 6.42 -5.14 -19.20
N LYS A 65 5.12 -5.10 -18.88
CA LYS A 65 4.45 -3.87 -18.44
C LYS A 65 4.28 -3.78 -16.92
N GLN A 66 4.36 -4.89 -16.21
CA GLN A 66 4.13 -4.93 -14.78
C GLN A 66 5.47 -4.93 -14.03
N ILE A 67 5.62 -4.04 -13.05
CA ILE A 67 6.76 -3.97 -12.15
C ILE A 67 6.28 -4.22 -10.74
N MET A 68 7.03 -5.04 -10.00
CA MET A 68 6.85 -5.19 -8.57
C MET A 68 7.80 -4.25 -7.84
N LEU A 69 7.25 -3.37 -6.99
CA LEU A 69 8.06 -2.58 -6.05
C LEU A 69 8.22 -3.38 -4.77
N ARG A 70 9.43 -3.84 -4.46
CA ARG A 70 9.70 -4.60 -3.25
C ARG A 70 10.34 -3.70 -2.19
N PRO A 71 9.68 -3.48 -1.03
CA PRO A 71 10.34 -2.87 0.10
C PRO A 71 11.60 -3.66 0.48
N LYS A 72 12.67 -2.97 0.88
CA LYS A 72 13.86 -3.65 1.43
C LYS A 72 13.46 -4.53 2.60
N GLY A 73 13.91 -5.79 2.58
CA GLY A 73 13.56 -6.80 3.59
C GLY A 73 12.27 -7.58 3.32
N ALA A 74 11.46 -7.18 2.33
CA ALA A 74 10.27 -7.92 1.91
C ALA A 74 10.56 -8.80 0.69
N ALA A 75 10.01 -10.03 0.69
CA ALA A 75 10.13 -10.94 -0.45
C ALA A 75 9.28 -10.47 -1.65
N GLU A 76 8.16 -9.81 -1.36
CA GLU A 76 7.13 -9.38 -2.31
C GLU A 76 6.70 -7.94 -2.01
N GLY A 77 5.97 -7.34 -2.94
CA GLY A 77 5.39 -6.02 -2.78
C GLY A 77 4.36 -5.72 -3.86
N PRO A 78 3.78 -4.51 -3.87
CA PRO A 78 2.69 -4.17 -4.77
C PRO A 78 3.18 -4.11 -6.22
N ALA A 79 2.42 -4.74 -7.11
CA ALA A 79 2.66 -4.73 -8.54
C ALA A 79 1.91 -3.58 -9.23
N GLY A 80 2.62 -2.78 -10.01
CA GLY A 80 2.08 -1.66 -10.78
C GLY A 80 2.54 -1.70 -12.23
N TYR A 81 2.12 -0.72 -13.01
CA TYR A 81 2.46 -0.63 -14.43
C TYR A 81 3.57 0.39 -14.66
N LEU A 82 4.63 -0.04 -15.36
CA LEU A 82 5.71 0.85 -15.77
C LEU A 82 5.22 1.79 -16.87
N GLY A 83 5.38 3.08 -16.63
CA GLY A 83 5.17 4.14 -17.60
C GLY A 83 6.29 5.17 -17.55
N LYS A 84 6.03 6.31 -18.19
CA LYS A 84 6.88 7.50 -18.12
C LYS A 84 6.06 8.68 -17.63
N SER A 85 6.63 9.49 -16.75
CA SER A 85 6.04 10.74 -16.26
C SER A 85 7.15 11.76 -16.12
N ASN A 86 6.97 12.96 -16.69
CA ASN A 86 7.95 14.06 -16.63
C ASN A 86 9.38 13.65 -17.02
N GLY A 87 9.53 12.81 -18.05
CA GLY A 87 10.83 12.31 -18.52
C GLY A 87 11.46 11.21 -17.66
N LEU A 88 10.83 10.83 -16.56
CA LEU A 88 11.28 9.76 -15.67
C LEU A 88 10.45 8.49 -15.83
N TYR A 89 11.02 7.34 -15.48
CA TYR A 89 10.25 6.11 -15.32
C TYR A 89 9.38 6.20 -14.07
N ALA A 90 8.11 5.84 -14.19
CA ALA A 90 7.14 5.88 -13.10
C ALA A 90 6.37 4.57 -13.03
N VAL A 91 6.01 4.15 -11.82
CA VAL A 91 5.13 3.00 -11.58
C VAL A 91 3.76 3.52 -11.18
N SER A 92 2.74 3.11 -11.93
CA SER A 92 1.35 3.48 -11.68
C SER A 92 0.58 2.31 -11.07
N TYR A 93 -0.22 2.59 -10.06
CA TYR A 93 -1.13 1.64 -9.45
C TYR A 93 -2.54 2.04 -9.87
N PRO A 94 -3.29 1.20 -10.60
CA PRO A 94 -4.67 1.53 -10.90
C PRO A 94 -5.44 1.58 -9.58
N SER A 95 -6.18 2.67 -9.36
CA SER A 95 -7.25 2.67 -8.37
C SER A 95 -8.35 1.74 -8.90
N GLU A 96 -8.78 0.76 -8.13
CA GLU A 96 -10.00 0.01 -8.45
C GLU A 96 -11.13 1.00 -8.79
N ASN A 97 -11.90 0.69 -9.85
CA ASN A 97 -12.89 1.52 -10.57
C ASN A 97 -12.45 2.25 -11.84
N LYS A 98 -11.73 1.56 -12.74
CA LYS A 98 -12.04 1.69 -14.17
C LYS A 98 -12.20 0.29 -14.76
N VAL A 99 -13.36 -0.32 -14.52
CA VAL A 99 -13.93 -1.26 -15.50
C VAL A 99 -14.09 -0.43 -16.77
N ASP A 100 -13.45 -0.86 -17.84
CA ASP A 100 -13.56 -0.24 -19.16
C ASP A 100 -15.04 -0.08 -19.52
N ALA A 101 -15.54 1.15 -19.48
CA ALA A 101 -16.81 1.52 -20.11
C ALA A 101 -16.60 1.65 -21.63
N SER A 102 -16.00 0.63 -22.24
CA SER A 102 -15.82 0.54 -23.70
C SER A 102 -15.90 -0.91 -24.15
N ASP A 103 -17.00 -1.57 -23.85
CA ASP A 103 -17.51 -2.61 -24.74
C ASP A 103 -19.05 -2.70 -24.60
N ALA A 104 -19.71 -1.70 -25.17
CA ALA A 104 -21.13 -1.71 -25.47
C ALA A 104 -21.31 -0.87 -26.74
N MET A 105 -20.97 -1.48 -27.88
CA MET A 105 -21.52 -1.15 -29.20
C MET A 105 -22.47 -2.27 -29.58
#